data_AF-A0A8T7GEF9-F1
#
_entry.id   AF-A0A8T7GEF9-F1
#
_cell.length_a   1.000
_cell.length_b   1.000
_cell.length_c   1.000
_cell.angle_alpha   90.00
_cell.angle_beta   90.00
_cell.angle_gamma   90.00
#
_symmetry.space_group_name_H-M   'P 1'
#
loop_
_entity.id
_entity.type
_entity.pdbx_description
1 polymer ?
#
loop_
_entity_poly.entity_id
_entity_poly.type
_entity_poly.pdbx_seq_one_letter_code
_entity_poly.pdbx_strand_id
1 'polypeptide(L)'
;MSTSKVSSILFNLEMTYGESYIEGNAIGLNSIYKINIQGGSLGIKLPKELCLSEYVTLYFYTKNGKEIKLYCKAEIGYDWIEIYDDFLTTILFDDLPTSMSIEYQHS
;
A
#
# COMPACT_ATOMS: atom_id res chain seq x y z
N MET A 1 -25.97 14.71 9.41
CA MET A 1 -24.63 14.10 9.55
C MET A 1 -24.25 13.57 8.18
N SER A 2 -23.28 14.20 7.51
CA SER A 2 -22.78 13.71 6.22
C SER A 2 -21.97 12.45 6.49
N THR A 3 -22.44 11.28 6.03
CA THR A 3 -21.63 10.07 6.04
C THR A 3 -20.60 10.19 4.93
N SER A 4 -19.36 10.53 5.28
CA SER A 4 -18.23 10.49 4.34
C SER A 4 -18.16 9.10 3.71
N LYS A 5 -18.29 9.03 2.39
CA LYS A 5 -18.25 7.77 1.66
C LYS A 5 -16.79 7.32 1.58
N VAL A 6 -16.38 6.42 2.47
CA VAL A 6 -15.05 5.79 2.37
C VAL A 6 -15.11 4.80 1.20
N SER A 7 -14.24 4.99 0.22
CA SER A 7 -13.99 3.98 -0.82
C SER A 7 -12.68 3.27 -0.52
N SER A 8 -12.65 1.95 -0.67
CA SER A 8 -11.46 1.15 -0.49
C SER A 8 -11.21 0.23 -1.68
N ILE A 9 -9.93 0.01 -1.99
CA ILE A 9 -9.49 -0.98 -2.98
C ILE A 9 -8.65 -2.02 -2.25
N LEU A 10 -9.00 -3.30 -2.43
CA LEU A 10 -8.30 -4.43 -1.84
C LEU A 10 -7.41 -5.11 -2.88
N PHE A 11 -6.20 -5.45 -2.47
CA PHE A 11 -5.23 -6.23 -3.23
C PHE A 11 -4.81 -7.46 -2.43
N ASN A 12 -4.77 -8.62 -3.10
CA ASN A 12 -3.96 -9.74 -2.62
C ASN A 12 -2.50 -9.50 -3.01
N LEU A 13 -1.58 -9.82 -2.11
CA LEU A 13 -0.17 -9.55 -2.30
C LEU A 13 0.63 -10.85 -2.47
N GLU A 14 1.41 -10.90 -3.54
CA GLU A 14 2.44 -11.92 -3.76
C GLU A 14 3.81 -11.25 -3.63
N MET A 15 4.38 -11.30 -2.42
CA MET A 15 5.59 -10.55 -2.07
C MET A 15 6.82 -11.46 -1.99
N THR A 16 7.98 -10.88 -2.29
CA THR A 16 9.30 -11.46 -2.07
C THR A 16 10.23 -10.43 -1.46
N TYR A 17 11.27 -10.91 -0.79
CA TYR A 17 12.35 -10.06 -0.32
C TYR A 17 13.32 -9.73 -1.46
N GLY A 18 13.64 -8.45 -1.61
CA GLY A 18 14.85 -7.98 -2.28
C GLY A 18 15.99 -7.85 -1.27
N GLU A 19 17.13 -7.28 -1.71
CA GLU A 19 18.30 -7.11 -0.84
C GLU A 19 18.07 -6.10 0.30
N SER A 20 17.34 -5.01 0.02
CA SER A 20 17.05 -3.94 1.00
C SER A 20 15.63 -3.39 0.89
N TYR A 21 14.74 -4.11 0.19
CA TYR A 21 13.37 -3.72 -0.09
C TYR A 21 12.49 -4.98 -0.21
N ILE A 22 11.18 -4.79 -0.27
CA ILE A 22 10.19 -5.84 -0.47
C ILE A 22 9.45 -5.52 -1.76
N GLU A 23 9.37 -6.48 -2.68
CA GLU A 23 8.67 -6.27 -3.95
C GLU A 23 7.71 -7.40 -4.26
N GLY A 24 6.81 -7.19 -5.21
CA GLY A 24 5.84 -8.20 -5.57
C GLY A 24 4.80 -7.76 -6.57
N ASN A 25 3.68 -8.47 -6.55
CA ASN A 25 2.48 -8.12 -7.28
C ASN A 25 1.33 -7.81 -6.31
N ALA A 26 0.62 -6.71 -6.56
CA ALA A 26 -0.66 -6.37 -5.95
C ALA A 26 -1.79 -6.72 -6.92
N ILE A 27 -2.53 -7.78 -6.60
CA ILE A 27 -3.56 -8.39 -7.43
C ILE A 27 -4.93 -7.90 -6.97
N GLY A 28 -5.52 -6.98 -7.74
CA GLY A 28 -6.87 -6.47 -7.54
C GLY A 28 -7.90 -7.27 -8.33
N LEU A 29 -9.16 -6.83 -8.30
CA LEU A 29 -10.26 -7.52 -8.99
C LEU A 29 -10.06 -7.60 -10.51
N ASN A 30 -9.56 -6.51 -11.12
CA ASN A 30 -9.46 -6.36 -12.58
C ASN A 30 -8.05 -5.94 -13.05
N SER A 31 -7.09 -5.83 -12.15
CA SER A 31 -5.76 -5.30 -12.46
C SER A 31 -4.69 -5.93 -11.56
N ILE A 32 -3.46 -5.95 -12.07
CA ILE A 32 -2.28 -6.40 -11.34
C ILE A 32 -1.25 -5.29 -11.45
N TYR A 33 -0.75 -4.83 -10.31
CA TYR A 33 0.29 -3.82 -10.22
C TYR A 33 1.57 -4.42 -9.68
N LYS A 34 2.71 -3.92 -10.16
CA LYS A 34 3.95 -4.10 -9.40
C LYS A 34 3.88 -3.26 -8.14
N ILE A 35 4.37 -3.83 -7.04
CA ILE A 35 4.47 -3.16 -5.75
C ILE A 35 5.91 -3.23 -5.26
N ASN A 36 6.40 -2.12 -4.73
CA ASN A 36 7.69 -1.99 -4.09
C ASN A 36 7.53 -1.26 -2.75
N ILE A 37 8.09 -1.81 -1.68
CA ILE A 37 8.09 -1.26 -0.33
C ILE A 37 9.56 -1.16 0.11
N GLN A 38 10.02 0.06 0.37
CA GLN A 38 11.42 0.31 0.72
C GLN A 38 11.57 1.37 1.80
N GLY A 39 12.75 1.40 2.43
CA GLY A 39 13.11 2.43 3.38
C GLY A 39 13.11 3.82 2.74
N GLY A 40 12.80 4.83 3.54
CA GLY A 40 12.72 6.23 3.11
C GLY A 40 11.69 7.04 3.90
N SER A 41 11.60 8.32 3.53
CA SER A 41 10.60 9.22 4.07
C SER A 41 9.18 8.73 3.76
N LEU A 42 8.30 8.80 4.75
CA LEU A 42 6.90 8.40 4.65
C LEU A 42 6.22 8.97 3.40
N GLY A 43 5.82 8.09 2.48
CA GLY A 43 5.10 8.47 1.28
C GLY A 43 4.63 7.27 0.46
N ILE A 44 3.68 7.53 -0.44
CA ILE A 44 3.26 6.56 -1.45
C ILE A 44 3.15 7.21 -2.81
N LYS A 45 3.64 6.51 -3.84
CA LYS A 45 3.34 6.80 -5.24
C LYS A 45 2.40 5.74 -5.79
N LEU A 46 1.32 6.19 -6.39
CA LEU A 46 0.28 5.35 -6.95
C LEU A 46 0.16 5.54 -8.46
N PRO A 47 -0.16 4.47 -9.21
CA PRO A 47 -0.65 4.59 -10.57
C PRO A 47 -1.80 5.60 -10.64
N LYS A 48 -1.88 6.34 -11.75
CA LYS A 48 -2.82 7.47 -11.91
C LYS A 48 -4.27 7.10 -11.57
N GLU A 49 -4.70 5.91 -11.97
CA GLU A 49 -6.04 5.37 -11.73
C GLU A 49 -6.30 4.97 -10.27
N LEU A 50 -5.25 4.76 -9.48
CA LEU A 50 -5.33 4.48 -8.05
C LEU A 50 -5.14 5.76 -7.21
N CYS A 51 -4.64 6.86 -7.77
CA CYS A 51 -4.41 8.10 -7.04
C CYS A 51 -5.69 8.97 -6.96
N LEU A 52 -6.71 8.49 -6.24
CA LEU A 52 -8.05 9.10 -6.18
C LEU A 52 -8.22 10.17 -5.10
N SER A 53 -7.27 10.31 -4.17
CA SER A 53 -7.26 11.33 -3.11
C SER A 53 -5.81 11.75 -2.81
N GLU A 54 -5.61 12.97 -2.30
CA GLU A 54 -4.30 13.47 -1.86
C GLU A 54 -3.77 12.66 -0.66
N TYR A 55 -4.66 12.14 0.17
CA TYR A 55 -4.31 11.35 1.34
C TYR A 55 -5.02 10.01 1.32
N VAL A 56 -4.27 8.97 1.66
CA VAL A 56 -4.77 7.60 1.73
C VAL A 56 -4.36 6.96 3.05
N THR A 57 -5.15 5.98 3.46
CA THR A 57 -4.77 5.06 4.53
C THR A 57 -4.52 3.69 3.94
N LEU A 58 -3.30 3.17 4.13
CA LEU A 58 -2.94 1.80 3.78
C LEU A 58 -3.14 0.91 4.99
N TYR A 59 -3.66 -0.28 4.74
CA TYR A 59 -3.68 -1.36 5.73
C TYR A 59 -2.99 -2.56 5.11
N PHE A 60 -1.97 -3.07 5.78
CA PHE A 60 -1.30 -4.32 5.42
C PHE A 60 -1.73 -5.41 6.38
N TYR A 61 -2.08 -6.57 5.83
CA TYR A 61 -2.43 -7.76 6.61
C TYR A 61 -1.42 -8.86 6.33
N THR A 62 -0.79 -9.36 7.39
CA THR A 62 0.19 -10.43 7.28
C THR A 62 -0.42 -11.80 7.53
N LYS A 63 0.33 -12.86 7.20
CA LYS A 63 -0.12 -14.24 7.40
C LYS A 63 -0.37 -14.57 8.88
N ASN A 64 0.36 -13.93 9.79
CA ASN A 64 0.18 -14.12 11.23
C ASN A 64 -0.96 -13.27 11.81
N GLY A 65 -1.74 -12.58 10.97
CA GLY A 65 -2.88 -11.76 11.39
C GLY A 65 -2.50 -10.39 11.93
N LYS A 66 -1.26 -9.94 11.72
CA LYS A 66 -0.85 -8.57 12.09
C LYS A 66 -1.44 -7.59 11.09
N GLU A 67 -2.05 -6.54 11.61
CA GLU A 67 -2.51 -5.38 10.84
C GLU A 67 -1.55 -4.21 11.05
N ILE A 68 -1.09 -3.61 9.96
CA ILE A 68 -0.24 -2.42 9.98
C ILE A 68 -0.94 -1.31 9.21
N LYS A 69 -1.14 -0.17 9.86
CA LYS A 69 -1.84 0.98 9.32
C LYS A 69 -0.87 2.12 9.03
N LEU A 70 -0.97 2.70 7.83
CA LEU A 70 -0.18 3.85 7.42
C LEU A 70 -1.06 4.93 6.81
N TYR A 71 -1.02 6.14 7.36
CA TYR A 71 -1.65 7.32 6.75
C TYR A 71 -0.58 8.17 6.09
N CYS A 72 -0.68 8.37 4.79
CA CYS A 72 0.33 9.09 4.03
C CYS A 72 -0.28 9.90 2.89
N LYS A 73 0.50 10.89 2.43
CA LYS A 73 0.21 11.62 1.21
C LYS A 73 0.46 10.71 0.01
N ALA A 74 -0.50 10.66 -0.90
CA ALA A 74 -0.39 9.97 -2.17
C ALA A 74 0.05 10.94 -3.26
N GLU A 75 1.06 10.51 -4.03
CA GLU A 75 1.53 11.19 -5.23
C GLU A 75 1.26 10.30 -6.44
N ILE A 76 1.05 10.92 -7.61
CA ILE A 76 0.94 10.17 -8.85
C ILE A 76 2.34 9.68 -9.24
N GLY A 77 2.50 8.37 -9.29
CA GLY A 77 3.69 7.68 -9.78
C GLY A 77 3.58 7.26 -11.23
N TYR A 78 4.46 6.34 -11.62
CA TYR A 78 4.39 5.59 -12.87
C TYR A 78 3.40 4.41 -12.72
N ASP A 79 3.69 3.27 -13.33
CA ASP A 79 2.80 2.10 -13.36
C ASP A 79 2.88 1.21 -12.10
N TRP A 80 3.62 1.64 -11.07
CA TRP A 80 3.92 0.86 -9.87
C TRP A 80 3.30 1.49 -8.62
N ILE A 81 2.97 0.65 -7.65
CA ILE A 81 2.68 1.05 -6.28
C ILE A 81 4.02 1.12 -5.54
N GLU A 82 4.49 2.30 -5.18
CA GLU A 82 5.74 2.48 -4.45
C GLU A 82 5.47 3.06 -3.07
N ILE A 83 5.86 2.35 -2.02
CA ILE A 83 5.66 2.75 -0.63
C ILE A 83 7.02 2.95 0.03
N TYR A 84 7.17 4.09 0.71
CA TYR A 84 8.41 4.50 1.36
C TYR A 84 8.15 4.70 2.85
N ASP A 85 8.71 3.84 3.69
CA ASP A 85 8.69 4.00 5.15
C ASP A 85 9.67 3.01 5.82
N ASP A 86 10.62 3.53 6.60
CA ASP A 86 11.67 2.74 7.26
C ASP A 86 11.09 1.74 8.29
N PHE A 87 10.07 2.15 9.04
CA PHE A 87 9.46 1.35 10.10
C PHE A 87 8.59 0.23 9.52
N LEU A 88 7.81 0.53 8.49
CA LEU A 88 7.02 -0.42 7.73
C LEU A 88 7.92 -1.49 7.13
N THR A 89 8.98 -1.07 6.44
CA THR A 89 9.91 -1.99 5.78
C THR A 89 10.49 -2.96 6.80
N THR A 90 10.99 -2.45 7.93
CA THR A 90 11.50 -3.28 9.04
C THR A 90 10.46 -4.29 9.54
N ILE A 91 9.23 -3.84 9.78
CA ILE A 91 8.15 -4.71 10.25
C ILE A 91 7.81 -5.82 9.24
N LEU A 92 7.70 -5.46 7.97
CA LEU A 92 7.28 -6.38 6.91
C LEU A 92 8.41 -7.34 6.50
N PHE A 93 9.66 -7.02 6.82
CA PHE A 93 10.77 -7.97 6.67
C PHE A 93 10.59 -9.20 7.57
N ASP A 94 10.06 -9.02 8.79
CA ASP A 94 9.78 -10.12 9.72
C ASP A 94 8.57 -10.97 9.29
N ASP A 95 7.60 -10.37 8.61
CA ASP A 95 6.36 -11.04 8.20
C ASP A 95 5.76 -10.35 6.97
N LEU A 96 5.96 -10.96 5.80
CA LEU A 96 5.49 -10.41 4.54
C LEU A 96 3.97 -10.23 4.53
N PRO A 97 3.47 -9.11 3.98
CA PRO A 97 2.06 -8.88 3.90
C PRO A 97 1.45 -9.78 2.80
N THR A 98 0.28 -10.33 3.09
CA THR A 98 -0.50 -11.19 2.18
C THR A 98 -1.62 -10.45 1.48
N SER A 99 -2.04 -9.31 2.03
CA SER A 99 -3.01 -8.41 1.39
C SER A 99 -2.80 -6.97 1.85
N MET A 100 -3.29 -6.05 1.04
CA MET A 100 -3.31 -4.62 1.37
C MET A 100 -4.62 -3.99 0.92
N SER A 101 -5.14 -3.05 1.72
CA SER A 101 -6.21 -2.15 1.27
C SER A 101 -5.77 -0.69 1.26
N ILE A 102 -6.17 0.04 0.21
CA ILE A 102 -6.02 1.49 0.11
C ILE A 102 -7.39 2.12 0.37
N GLU A 103 -7.53 2.84 1.48
CA GLU A 103 -8.72 3.62 1.80
C GLU A 103 -8.53 5.10 1.43
N TYR A 104 -9.49 5.63 0.67
CA TYR A 104 -9.53 7.02 0.28
C TYR A 104 -10.48 7.77 1.20
N GLN A 105 -9.98 8.83 1.84
CA GLN A 105 -10.82 9.79 2.53
C GLN A 105 -11.24 10.86 1.52
N HIS A 106 -12.55 10.91 1.24
CA HIS A 106 -13.16 11.99 0.49
C HIS A 106 -13.61 13.06 1.49
N SER A 107 -13.05 14.27 1.35
CA SER A 107 -13.45 15.44 2.14
C SER A 107 -14.76 16.05 1.65
#